data_AF-A0A2D6X069-F1
#
_entry.id   AF-A0A2D6X069-F1
#
_cell.length_a   1.000
_cell.length_b   1.000
_cell.length_c   1.000
_cell.angle_alpha   90.00
_cell.angle_beta   90.00
_cell.angle_gamma   90.00
#
_symmetry.space_group_name_H-M   'P 1'
#
loop_
_entity.id
_entity.type
_entity.pdbx_description
1 polymer ?
#
loop_
_entity_poly.entity_id
_entity_poly.type
_entity_poly.pdbx_seq_one_letter_code
_entity_poly.pdbx_strand_id
1 'polypeptide(L)' 'MPTNKRKYYKPNEGGVSAAQRTFLLKWLDEADGSIKHEAFSQEKDVTKKLTTYLKAGVCSWVVSYYD' A
#
# COMPACT_ATOMS: atom_id res chain seq x y z
N MET A 1 -2.28 34.14 41.63
CA MET A 1 -1.74 32.97 40.89
C MET A 1 -2.49 32.86 39.57
N PRO A 2 -1.83 32.88 38.40
CA PRO A 2 -2.51 32.71 37.13
C PRO A 2 -2.80 31.22 36.89
N THR A 3 -4.07 30.86 36.77
CA THR A 3 -4.53 29.52 36.44
C THR A 3 -4.21 29.21 34.98
N ASN A 4 -3.11 28.49 34.74
CA ASN A 4 -2.75 27.95 33.43
C ASN A 4 -3.83 26.95 32.98
N LYS A 5 -4.77 27.39 32.14
CA LYS A 5 -5.73 26.50 31.47
C LYS A 5 -4.95 25.66 30.46
N ARG A 6 -4.79 24.36 30.75
CA ARG A 6 -4.23 23.38 29.81
C ARG A 6 -5.05 23.42 28.51
N LYS A 7 -4.40 23.79 27.40
CA LYS A 7 -4.97 23.63 26.06
C LYS A 7 -4.94 22.14 25.74
N TYR A 8 -6.02 21.43 26.05
CA TYR A 8 -6.20 20.08 25.54
C TYR A 8 -6.43 20.14 24.04
N TYR A 9 -5.68 19.31 23.31
CA TYR A 9 -5.86 19.11 21.87
C TYR A 9 -7.31 18.69 21.62
N LYS A 10 -8.06 19.48 20.83
CA LYS A 10 -9.35 19.05 20.30
C LYS A 10 -9.06 18.16 19.10
N PRO A 11 -9.54 16.91 19.05
CA PRO A 11 -9.47 16.14 17.82
C PRO A 11 -10.28 16.90 16.77
N ASN A 12 -9.66 17.24 15.65
CA ASN A 12 -10.39 17.74 14.50
C ASN A 12 -11.39 16.65 14.09
N GLU A 13 -12.68 16.98 14.04
CA GLU A 13 -13.74 16.18 13.40
C GLU A 13 -13.61 16.21 11.85
N GLY A 14 -12.37 16.26 11.34
CA GLY A 14 -12.07 16.07 9.94
C GLY A 14 -12.04 14.57 9.69
N GLY A 15 -13.03 14.09 8.95
CA GLY A 15 -13.30 12.67 8.71
C GLY A 15 -12.04 11.83 8.58
N VAL A 16 -12.04 10.70 9.29
CA VAL A 16 -11.04 9.64 9.15
C VAL A 16 -10.96 9.33 7.66
N SER A 17 -9.91 9.81 6.99
CA SER A 17 -9.61 9.43 5.62
C SER A 17 -9.58 7.91 5.64
N ALA A 18 -10.49 7.26 4.90
CA ALA A 18 -10.52 5.82 4.84
C ALA A 18 -9.09 5.35 4.50
N ALA A 19 -8.50 4.51 5.37
CA ALA A 19 -7.13 4.04 5.21
C ALA A 19 -6.95 3.58 3.76
N GLN A 20 -6.12 4.31 3.00
CA GLN A 20 -6.02 4.08 1.57
C GLN A 20 -5.17 2.83 1.38
N ARG A 21 -5.81 1.71 1.01
CA ARG A 21 -5.08 0.47 0.74
C ARG A 21 -4.23 0.66 -0.51
N THR A 22 -2.94 0.40 -0.36
CA THR A 22 -2.01 0.34 -1.50
C THR A 22 -1.54 -1.09 -1.69
N PHE A 23 -1.33 -1.48 -2.94
CA PHE A 23 -0.92 -2.83 -3.32
C PHE A 23 0.39 -2.76 -4.08
N LEU A 24 1.37 -3.57 -3.66
CA LEU A 24 2.68 -3.66 -4.30
C LEU A 24 2.82 -5.05 -4.90
N LEU A 25 2.93 -5.11 -6.23
CA LEU A 25 3.29 -6.33 -6.94
C LEU A 25 4.80 -6.44 -6.99
N LYS A 26 5.34 -7.56 -6.53
CA LYS A 26 6.77 -7.87 -6.62
C LYS A 26 6.97 -9.09 -7.51
N TRP A 27 8.05 -9.12 -8.27
CA TRP A 27 8.44 -10.27 -9.06
C TRP A 27 9.96 -10.40 -9.19
N LEU A 28 10.44 -11.63 -9.36
CA LEU A 28 11.83 -11.88 -9.68
C LEU A 28 12.06 -11.65 -11.17
N ASP A 29 13.02 -10.80 -11.51
CA ASP A 29 13.54 -10.70 -12.87
C ASP A 29 14.70 -11.69 -13.02
N GLU A 30 14.51 -12.70 -13.87
CA GLU A 30 15.54 -13.73 -14.11
C GLU A 30 16.73 -13.20 -14.92
N ALA A 31 16.55 -12.14 -15.72
CA ALA A 31 17.63 -11.58 -16.52
C ALA A 31 18.67 -10.87 -15.63
N ASP A 32 18.17 -10.13 -14.64
CA ASP A 32 18.98 -9.31 -13.75
C ASP A 32 19.19 -9.95 -12.36
N GLY A 33 18.50 -11.06 -12.07
CA GLY A 33 18.48 -11.70 -10.74
C GLY A 33 17.91 -10.84 -9.62
N SER A 34 17.13 -9.80 -9.96
CA SER A 34 16.69 -8.76 -9.03
C SER A 34 15.18 -8.79 -8.78
N ILE A 35 14.73 -8.34 -7.61
CA ILE A 35 13.30 -8.22 -7.31
C ILE A 35 12.83 -6.86 -7.81
N LYS A 36 11.94 -6.86 -8.82
CA LYS A 36 11.26 -5.67 -9.32
C LYS A 36 9.91 -5.50 -8.63
N HIS A 37 9.41 -4.27 -8.61
CA HIS A 37 8.14 -3.93 -7.96
C HIS A 37 7.33 -2.87 -8.70
N GLU A 38 6.01 -2.93 -8.59
CA GLU A 38 5.06 -1.99 -9.18
C GLU A 38 3.91 -1.73 -8.21
N ALA A 39 3.57 -0.45 -7.99
CA ALA A 39 2.55 -0.03 -7.04
C ALA A 39 1.19 0.21 -7.71
N PHE A 40 0.12 -0.18 -7.04
CA PHE A 40 -1.26 -0.10 -7.50
C PHE A 40 -2.15 0.47 -6.39
N SER A 41 -3.09 1.32 -6.77
CA SER A 41 -4.11 1.84 -5.85
C SER A 41 -5.37 0.97 -5.78
N GLN A 42 -5.54 0.05 -6.71
CA GLN A 42 -6.72 -0.82 -6.79
C GLN A 42 -6.33 -2.31 -6.76
N GLU A 43 -7.07 -3.08 -5.97
CA GLU A 43 -6.86 -4.52 -5.82
C GLU A 43 -7.08 -5.27 -7.14
N LYS A 44 -8.14 -4.90 -7.89
CA LYS A 44 -8.49 -5.59 -9.15
C LYS A 44 -7.37 -5.51 -10.19
N ASP A 45 -6.72 -4.36 -10.28
CA ASP A 45 -5.64 -4.12 -11.24
C ASP A 45 -4.41 -4.95 -10.89
N VAL A 46 -4.02 -4.96 -9.61
CA VAL A 46 -2.87 -5.75 -9.15
C VAL A 46 -3.11 -7.25 -9.32
N THR A 47 -4.32 -7.76 -9.05
CA THR A 47 -4.64 -9.18 -9.21
C THR A 47 -4.64 -9.60 -10.68
N LYS A 48 -5.13 -8.74 -11.58
CA LYS A 48 -5.10 -9.00 -13.04
C LYS A 48 -3.65 -9.09 -13.54
N LYS A 49 -2.79 -8.19 -13.08
CA LYS A 49 -1.36 -8.19 -13.43
C LYS A 49 -0.64 -9.39 -12.84
N LEU A 50 -0.87 -9.71 -11.56
CA LEU A 50 -0.35 -10.90 -10.89
C LEU A 50 -0.68 -12.17 -11.69
N THR A 51 -1.94 -12.35 -12.06
CA THR A 51 -2.40 -13.50 -12.84
C THR A 51 -1.67 -13.60 -14.18
N THR A 52 -1.35 -12.45 -14.79
CA THR A 52 -0.61 -12.39 -16.07
C THR A 52 0.82 -12.87 -15.89
N TYR A 53 1.51 -12.44 -14.83
CA TYR A 53 2.86 -12.89 -14.51
C TYR A 53 2.92 -14.38 -14.13
N LEU A 54 2.00 -14.85 -13.28
CA LEU A 54 1.93 -16.26 -12.92
C LEU A 54 1.68 -17.17 -14.15
N LYS A 55 0.82 -16.75 -15.08
CA LYS A 55 0.61 -17.48 -16.35
C LYS A 55 1.84 -17.49 -17.27
N ALA A 56 2.67 -16.45 -17.18
CA ALA A 56 3.94 -16.36 -17.90
C ALA A 56 5.07 -17.14 -17.21
N GLY A 57 4.82 -17.82 -16.09
CA GLY A 57 5.82 -18.53 -15.31
C GLY A 57 6.68 -17.63 -14.41
N VAL A 58 6.36 -16.35 -14.29
CA VAL A 58 7.11 -15.39 -13.48
C VAL A 58 6.68 -15.50 -12.02
N CYS A 59 7.64 -15.82 -11.14
CA CYS A 59 7.43 -15.84 -9.69
C CYS A 59 7.10 -14.42 -9.21
N SER A 60 5.85 -14.22 -8.79
CA SER A 60 5.31 -12.92 -8.42
C SER A 60 4.33 -13.02 -7.26
N TRP A 61 4.25 -11.97 -6.43
CA TRP A 61 3.37 -11.91 -5.27
C TRP A 61 2.93 -10.48 -4.97
N VAL A 62 1.80 -10.35 -4.27
CA VAL A 62 1.21 -9.06 -3.91
C VAL A 62 1.37 -8.81 -2.43
N VAL A 63 1.71 -7.58 -2.06
CA VAL A 63 1.75 -7.10 -0.68
C VAL A 63 0.76 -5.94 -0.55
N SER A 64 -0.17 -6.03 0.39
CA SER A 64 -1.10 -4.94 0.71
C SER A 64 -0.62 -4.16 1.92
N TYR A 65 -0.64 -2.83 1.83
CA TYR A 65 -0.37 -1.93 2.93
C TYR A 65 -1.63 -1.15 3.29
N TYR A 66 -1.80 -0.92 4.58
CA TYR A 66 -2.74 0.06 5.11
C TYR A 66 -1.91 1.28 5.52
N ASP A 67 -2.21 2.44 4.96
CA ASP A 67 -1.71 3.71 5.50
C ASP A 67 -2.36 4.02 6.85
#